data_AF-A0A368H181-F1
#
_entry.id   AF-A0A368H181-F1
#
_cell.length_a   1.000
_cell.length_b   1.000
_cell.length_c   1.000
_cell.angle_alpha   90.00
_cell.angle_beta   90.00
_cell.angle_gamma   90.00
#
_symmetry.space_group_name_H-M   'P 1'
#
loop_
_entity.id
_entity.type
_entity.pdbx_description
1 polymer ?
#
loop_
_entity_poly.entity_id
_entity_poly.type
_entity_poly.pdbx_seq_one_letter_code
_entity_poly.pdbx_strand_id
1 'polypeptide(L)'
;MLADELIRQAQLHSIMRTVVALLVVVCCVYAQQPQFALPRLPKELPPGFVEVLPEDVITRLRAVHENPNLTAEQQHEQIDQIMTSLPDELVERLPQPPGFENLPQSTRDQLRSIHRDKSLNWRQRAEKIRAVFDALPPHLRPQLPQMPPPPQFRGGMFILNFP
;
A
#
# COMPACT_ATOMS: atom_id res chain seq x y z
N MET A 1 -26.35 -44.04 27.23
CA MET A 1 -26.57 -42.75 27.93
C MET A 1 -25.27 -42.18 28.50
N LEU A 2 -24.58 -42.83 29.45
CA LEU A 2 -23.28 -42.35 29.96
C LEU A 2 -22.13 -42.45 28.92
N ALA A 3 -22.11 -43.50 28.10
CA ALA A 3 -21.12 -43.66 27.03
C ALA A 3 -21.28 -42.63 25.91
N ASP A 4 -22.52 -42.27 25.55
CA ASP A 4 -22.80 -41.26 24.52
C ASP A 4 -22.33 -39.86 24.92
N GLU A 5 -22.47 -39.51 26.20
CA GLU A 5 -22.03 -38.21 26.72
C GLU A 5 -20.49 -38.11 26.74
N LEU A 6 -19.80 -39.19 27.13
CA LEU A 6 -18.33 -39.25 27.07
C LEU A 6 -17.80 -39.15 25.63
N ILE A 7 -18.49 -39.78 24.67
CA ILE A 7 -18.16 -39.67 23.25
C ILE A 7 -18.38 -38.24 22.76
N ARG A 8 -19.48 -37.58 23.14
CA ARG A 8 -19.74 -36.17 22.78
C ARG A 8 -18.70 -35.23 23.39
N GLN A 9 -18.33 -35.41 24.65
CA GLN A 9 -17.30 -34.61 25.32
C GLN A 9 -15.93 -34.79 24.64
N ALA A 10 -15.55 -36.02 24.32
CA ALA A 10 -14.32 -36.31 23.60
C ALA A 10 -14.30 -35.72 22.17
N GLN A 11 -15.44 -35.77 21.47
CA GLN A 11 -15.61 -35.17 20.15
C GLN A 11 -15.51 -33.64 20.20
N LEU A 12 -16.16 -32.99 21.17
CA LEU A 12 -16.08 -31.53 21.35
C LEU A 12 -14.65 -31.07 21.67
N HIS A 13 -13.93 -31.82 22.50
CA HIS A 13 -12.54 -31.52 22.84
C HIS A 13 -11.60 -31.69 21.63
N SER A 14 -11.86 -32.70 20.78
CA SER A 14 -11.15 -32.92 19.51
C SER A 14 -11.41 -31.80 18.49
N ILE A 15 -12.67 -31.38 18.36
CA ILE A 15 -13.09 -30.29 17.46
C ILE A 15 -12.44 -28.97 17.91
N MET A 16 -12.52 -28.63 19.20
CA MET A 16 -11.96 -27.39 19.73
C MET A 16 -10.43 -27.32 19.54
N ARG A 17 -9.72 -28.43 19.73
CA ARG A 17 -8.27 -28.53 19.44
C ARG A 17 -7.97 -28.30 17.96
N THR A 18 -8.79 -28.85 17.07
CA THR A 18 -8.63 -28.70 15.62
C THR A 18 -8.88 -27.26 15.18
N VAL A 19 -9.92 -26.60 15.73
CA VAL A 19 -10.23 -25.19 15.44
C VAL A 19 -9.12 -24.27 15.94
N VAL A 20 -8.60 -24.49 17.15
CA VAL A 20 -7.47 -23.71 17.69
C VAL A 20 -6.21 -23.91 16.85
N ALA A 21 -5.89 -25.15 16.45
CA ALA A 21 -4.75 -25.42 15.57
C ALA A 21 -4.91 -24.71 14.21
N LEU A 22 -6.11 -24.74 13.61
CA LEU A 22 -6.41 -24.01 12.38
C LEU A 22 -6.23 -22.50 12.53
N LEU A 23 -6.74 -21.92 13.63
CA LEU A 23 -6.57 -20.49 13.94
C LEU A 23 -5.09 -20.12 14.09
N VAL A 24 -4.31 -20.94 14.80
CA VAL A 24 -2.86 -20.72 14.96
C VAL A 24 -2.13 -20.81 13.63
N VAL A 25 -2.43 -21.82 12.79
CA VAL A 25 -1.83 -21.96 11.46
C VAL A 25 -2.19 -20.76 10.57
N VAL A 26 -3.45 -20.31 10.57
CA VAL A 26 -3.86 -19.11 9.83
C VAL A 26 -3.09 -17.89 10.33
N CYS A 27 -3.01 -17.66 11.65
CA CYS A 27 -2.22 -16.57 12.22
C CYS A 27 -0.73 -16.65 11.85
N CYS A 28 -0.14 -17.86 11.86
CA CYS A 28 1.25 -18.06 11.45
C CYS A 28 1.44 -17.76 9.95
N VAL A 29 0.52 -18.19 9.09
CA VAL A 29 0.57 -17.89 7.65
C VAL A 29 0.41 -16.40 7.39
N TYR A 30 -0.47 -15.70 8.10
CA TYR A 30 -0.61 -14.24 8.04
C TYR A 30 0.66 -13.52 8.54
N ALA A 31 1.28 -14.01 9.62
CA ALA A 31 2.53 -13.44 10.15
C ALA A 31 3.76 -13.74 9.27
N GLN A 32 3.70 -14.79 8.45
CA GLN A 32 4.77 -15.23 7.54
C GLN A 32 4.59 -14.72 6.10
N GLN A 33 3.54 -13.95 5.81
CA GLN A 33 3.43 -13.29 4.51
C GLN A 33 4.65 -12.40 4.32
N PRO A 34 5.50 -12.64 3.29
CA PRO A 34 6.64 -11.79 3.03
C PRO A 34 6.10 -10.39 2.73
N GLN A 35 6.40 -9.45 3.64
CA GLN A 35 6.13 -8.05 3.41
C GLN A 35 6.97 -7.64 2.21
N PHE A 36 6.35 -7.55 1.03
CA PHE A 36 6.92 -6.80 -0.08
C PHE A 36 7.09 -5.38 0.44
N ALA A 37 8.28 -5.07 0.95
CA ALA A 37 8.51 -3.82 1.64
C ALA A 37 8.44 -2.70 0.61
N LEU A 38 7.36 -1.93 0.64
CA LEU A 38 7.26 -0.72 -0.17
C LEU A 38 8.37 0.24 0.24
N PRO A 39 9.01 0.94 -0.72
CA PRO A 39 9.93 1.99 -0.36
C PRO A 39 9.18 3.07 0.45
N ARG A 40 9.83 3.59 1.50
CA ARG A 40 9.31 4.76 2.21
C ARG A 40 9.33 5.97 1.28
N LEU A 41 8.31 6.82 1.39
CA LEU A 41 8.24 8.05 0.61
C LEU A 41 9.33 9.05 1.04
N PRO A 42 9.84 9.90 0.12
CA PRO A 42 10.76 10.97 0.46
C PRO A 42 10.21 11.87 1.56
N LYS A 43 11.09 12.42 2.42
CA LYS A 43 10.65 13.29 3.53
C LYS A 43 10.15 14.65 3.07
N GLU A 44 10.66 15.12 1.94
CA GLU A 44 10.34 16.43 1.40
C GLU A 44 9.04 16.38 0.61
N LEU A 45 8.22 17.42 0.77
CA LEU A 45 7.02 17.59 -0.06
C LEU A 45 7.44 17.92 -1.50
N PRO A 46 6.65 17.52 -2.50
CA PRO A 46 6.93 17.87 -3.88
C PRO A 46 6.98 19.39 -4.10
N PRO A 47 7.80 19.87 -5.05
CA PRO A 47 7.84 21.29 -5.40
C PRO A 47 6.45 21.82 -5.77
N GLY A 48 6.10 23.03 -5.29
CA GLY A 48 4.81 23.66 -5.58
C GLY A 48 3.65 23.23 -4.66
N PHE A 49 3.83 22.22 -3.80
CA PHE A 49 2.78 21.81 -2.86
C PHE A 49 2.60 22.80 -1.71
N VAL A 50 3.69 23.40 -1.23
CA VAL A 50 3.69 24.31 -0.07
C VAL A 50 2.93 25.61 -0.38
N GLU A 51 2.93 26.01 -1.65
CA GLU A 51 2.30 27.23 -2.15
C GLU A 51 0.78 27.08 -2.35
N VAL A 52 0.29 25.85 -2.45
CA VAL A 52 -1.12 25.53 -2.74
C VAL A 52 -1.84 24.96 -1.53
N LEU A 53 -1.15 24.11 -0.76
CA LEU A 53 -1.74 23.44 0.39
C LEU A 53 -1.82 24.39 1.61
N PRO A 54 -2.90 24.30 2.42
CA PRO A 54 -2.98 24.99 3.70
C PRO A 54 -1.88 24.53 4.68
N GLU A 55 -1.46 25.40 5.59
CA GLU A 55 -0.39 25.11 6.55
C GLU A 55 -0.70 23.91 7.47
N ASP A 56 -1.96 23.71 7.84
CA ASP A 56 -2.38 22.57 8.65
C ASP A 56 -2.26 21.24 7.89
N VAL A 57 -2.51 21.25 6.58
CA VAL A 57 -2.35 20.08 5.71
C VAL A 57 -0.87 19.76 5.56
N ILE A 58 -0.03 20.78 5.32
CA ILE A 58 1.43 20.64 5.20
C ILE A 58 2.02 20.04 6.48
N THR A 59 1.63 20.57 7.64
CA THR A 59 2.06 20.06 8.95
C THR A 59 1.68 18.60 9.13
N ARG A 60 0.44 18.21 8.79
CA ARG A 60 0.00 16.81 8.85
C ARG A 60 0.78 15.90 7.91
N LEU A 61 1.01 16.32 6.67
CA LEU A 61 1.80 15.54 5.71
C LEU A 61 3.24 15.35 6.20
N ARG A 62 3.89 16.39 6.74
CA ARG A 62 5.24 16.28 7.31
C ARG A 62 5.28 15.33 8.51
N ALA A 63 4.31 15.42 9.41
CA ALA A 63 4.22 14.54 10.57
C ALA A 63 4.15 13.05 10.15
N VAL A 64 3.42 12.73 9.07
CA VAL A 64 3.38 11.36 8.52
C VAL A 64 4.73 10.94 7.94
N HIS A 65 5.44 11.82 7.25
CA HIS A 65 6.78 11.52 6.71
C HIS A 65 7.86 11.34 7.77
N GLU A 66 7.76 12.10 8.87
CA GLU A 66 8.76 12.10 9.94
C GLU A 66 8.53 11.00 10.97
N ASN A 67 7.35 10.38 11.02
CA ASN A 67 7.01 9.38 12.03
C ASN A 67 7.78 8.06 11.80
N PRO A 68 8.76 7.70 12.65
CA PRO A 68 9.57 6.51 12.47
C PRO A 68 8.78 5.22 12.71
N ASN A 69 7.65 5.31 13.43
CA ASN A 69 6.83 4.18 13.87
C ASN A 69 5.86 3.68 12.79
N LEU A 70 5.72 4.39 11.67
CA LEU A 70 4.86 3.96 10.57
C LEU A 70 5.59 3.00 9.62
N THR A 71 4.88 1.96 9.19
CA THR A 71 5.31 1.20 8.01
C THR A 71 5.12 2.03 6.75
N ALA A 72 5.75 1.63 5.63
CA ALA A 72 5.57 2.31 4.36
C ALA A 72 4.09 2.29 3.91
N GLU A 73 3.40 1.17 4.11
CA GLU A 73 1.97 1.03 3.80
C GLU A 73 1.12 2.00 4.62
N GLN A 74 1.39 2.10 5.93
CA GLN A 74 0.67 3.04 6.81
C GLN A 74 0.95 4.50 6.43
N GLN A 75 2.17 4.79 5.99
CA GLN A 75 2.54 6.11 5.49
C GLN A 75 1.73 6.48 4.25
N HIS A 76 1.64 5.58 3.25
CA HIS A 76 0.84 5.79 2.04
C HIS A 76 -0.65 5.95 2.37
N GLU A 77 -1.18 5.10 3.24
CA GLU A 77 -2.58 5.15 3.68
C GLU A 77 -2.92 6.49 4.34
N GLN A 78 -2.10 6.96 5.29
CA GLN A 78 -2.36 8.23 5.97
C GLN A 78 -2.24 9.44 5.04
N ILE A 79 -1.28 9.43 4.11
CA ILE A 79 -1.15 10.49 3.10
C ILE A 79 -2.37 10.49 2.18
N ASP A 80 -2.82 9.33 1.69
CA ASP A 80 -4.01 9.23 0.85
C ASP A 80 -5.27 9.71 1.57
N GLN A 81 -5.42 9.42 2.87
CA GLN A 81 -6.53 9.96 3.68
C GLN A 81 -6.48 11.48 3.79
N ILE A 82 -5.30 12.06 4.05
CA ILE A 82 -5.11 13.52 4.08
C ILE A 82 -5.51 14.12 2.73
N MET A 83 -4.97 13.59 1.63
CA MET A 83 -5.22 14.10 0.27
C MET A 83 -6.67 13.91 -0.17
N THR A 84 -7.31 12.80 0.21
CA THR A 84 -8.72 12.50 -0.10
C THR A 84 -9.65 13.48 0.62
N SER A 85 -9.30 13.91 1.83
CA SER A 85 -10.08 14.89 2.59
C SER A 85 -10.04 16.32 2.04
N LEU A 86 -9.13 16.63 1.11
CA LEU A 86 -9.00 17.96 0.53
C LEU A 86 -10.14 18.28 -0.45
N PRO A 87 -10.60 19.55 -0.52
CA PRO A 87 -11.52 20.00 -1.55
C PRO A 87 -10.94 19.83 -2.96
N ASP A 88 -11.79 19.47 -3.92
CA ASP A 88 -11.36 19.21 -5.30
C ASP A 88 -10.71 20.45 -5.95
N GLU A 89 -11.21 21.65 -5.65
CA GLU A 89 -10.64 22.93 -6.11
C GLU A 89 -9.17 23.09 -5.69
N LEU A 90 -8.81 22.57 -4.52
CA LEU A 90 -7.45 22.66 -4.00
C LEU A 90 -6.54 21.62 -4.65
N VAL A 91 -7.06 20.41 -4.86
CA VAL A 91 -6.37 19.34 -5.59
C VAL A 91 -6.11 19.73 -7.05
N GLU A 92 -7.04 20.42 -7.70
CA GLU A 92 -6.88 20.91 -9.08
C GLU A 92 -5.79 21.96 -9.25
N ARG A 93 -5.51 22.74 -8.19
CA ARG A 93 -4.46 23.76 -8.20
C ARG A 93 -3.07 23.19 -7.95
N LEU A 94 -2.95 21.93 -7.56
CA LEU A 94 -1.66 21.30 -7.33
C LEU A 94 -0.85 21.25 -8.64
N PRO A 95 0.47 21.44 -8.56
CA PRO A 95 1.34 21.36 -9.73
C PRO A 95 1.27 19.96 -10.34
N GLN A 96 1.23 19.91 -11.67
CA GLN A 96 1.31 18.64 -12.39
C GLN A 96 2.74 18.09 -12.30
N PRO A 97 2.92 16.76 -12.25
CA PRO A 97 4.25 16.18 -12.24
C PRO A 97 4.98 16.49 -13.56
N PRO A 98 6.33 16.57 -13.54
CA PRO A 98 7.11 16.84 -14.75
C PRO A 98 6.81 15.86 -15.88
N GLY A 99 6.61 16.38 -17.10
CA GLY A 99 6.34 15.57 -18.28
C GLY A 99 4.90 15.07 -18.41
N PHE A 100 4.00 15.42 -17.48
CA PHE A 100 2.58 15.08 -17.56
C PHE A 100 1.90 15.68 -18.80
N GLU A 101 2.37 16.84 -19.24
CA GLU A 101 1.95 17.53 -20.47
C GLU A 101 2.21 16.72 -21.75
N ASN A 102 3.13 15.76 -21.72
CA ASN A 102 3.44 14.88 -22.86
C ASN A 102 2.42 13.74 -23.02
N LEU A 103 1.54 13.53 -22.04
CA LEU A 103 0.53 12.48 -22.09
C LEU A 103 -0.66 12.91 -22.97
N PRO A 104 -1.28 11.98 -23.73
CA PRO A 104 -2.50 12.26 -24.47
C PRO A 104 -3.59 12.85 -23.57
N GLN A 105 -4.41 13.75 -24.11
CA GLN A 105 -5.49 14.40 -23.34
C GLN A 105 -6.41 13.39 -22.67
N SER A 106 -6.83 12.34 -23.40
CA SER A 106 -7.66 11.26 -22.86
C SER A 106 -7.02 10.55 -21.67
N THR A 107 -5.70 10.30 -21.73
CA THR A 107 -4.93 9.71 -20.62
C THR A 107 -4.91 10.63 -19.42
N ARG A 108 -4.67 11.94 -19.62
CA ARG A 108 -4.67 12.93 -18.53
C ARG A 108 -6.03 13.01 -17.85
N ASP A 109 -7.12 12.97 -18.62
CA ASP A 109 -8.48 13.01 -18.09
C ASP A 109 -8.83 11.73 -17.32
N GLN A 110 -8.39 10.57 -17.81
CA GLN A 110 -8.55 9.29 -17.09
C GLN A 110 -7.75 9.28 -15.78
N LEU A 111 -6.51 9.77 -15.78
CA LEU A 111 -5.72 9.91 -14.55
C LEU A 111 -6.41 10.88 -13.58
N ARG A 112 -6.94 12.00 -14.07
CA ARG A 112 -7.66 12.97 -13.24
C ARG A 112 -8.91 12.37 -12.60
N SER A 113 -9.70 11.58 -13.35
CA SER A 113 -10.88 10.91 -12.79
C SER A 113 -10.49 9.90 -11.70
N ILE A 114 -9.42 9.14 -11.91
CA ILE A 114 -8.89 8.20 -10.89
C ILE A 114 -8.46 8.95 -9.64
N HIS A 115 -7.82 10.11 -9.72
CA HIS A 115 -7.42 10.88 -8.53
C HIS A 115 -8.59 11.51 -7.79
N ARG A 116 -9.66 11.90 -8.49
CA ARG A 116 -10.87 12.49 -7.88
C ARG A 116 -11.78 11.47 -7.24
N ASP A 117 -11.69 10.20 -7.63
CA ASP A 117 -12.53 9.14 -7.09
C ASP A 117 -12.18 8.88 -5.61
N LYS A 118 -13.00 9.45 -4.73
CA LYS A 118 -12.89 9.33 -3.27
C LYS A 118 -13.34 7.95 -2.76
N SER A 119 -13.90 7.08 -3.60
CA SER A 119 -14.28 5.71 -3.23
C SER A 119 -13.10 4.74 -3.25
N LEU A 120 -11.99 5.12 -3.89
CA LEU A 120 -10.78 4.32 -4.00
C LEU A 120 -9.85 4.57 -2.81
N ASN A 121 -9.29 3.49 -2.28
CA ASN A 121 -8.10 3.60 -1.42
C ASN A 121 -6.82 3.74 -2.26
N TRP A 122 -5.71 4.08 -1.61
CA TRP A 122 -4.42 4.30 -2.27
C TRP A 122 -3.95 3.12 -3.13
N ARG A 123 -4.19 1.86 -2.72
CA ARG A 123 -3.79 0.66 -3.50
C ARG A 123 -4.57 0.55 -4.79
N GLN A 124 -5.88 0.68 -4.70
CA GLN A 124 -6.77 0.64 -5.86
C GLN A 124 -6.48 1.80 -6.83
N ARG A 125 -6.20 2.99 -6.28
CA ARG A 125 -5.78 4.16 -7.05
C ARG A 125 -4.48 3.89 -7.79
N ALA A 126 -3.46 3.38 -7.11
CA ALA A 126 -2.17 3.04 -7.70
C ALA A 126 -2.28 1.96 -8.77
N GLU A 127 -3.07 0.91 -8.55
CA GLU A 127 -3.32 -0.15 -9.53
C GLU A 127 -4.01 0.38 -10.79
N LYS A 128 -5.04 1.23 -10.65
CA LYS A 128 -5.71 1.86 -11.78
C LYS A 128 -4.78 2.79 -12.56
N ILE A 129 -3.99 3.62 -11.88
CA ILE A 129 -3.00 4.49 -12.52
C ILE A 129 -1.96 3.66 -13.29
N ARG A 130 -1.46 2.57 -12.68
CA ARG A 130 -0.54 1.65 -13.35
C ARG A 130 -1.15 1.04 -14.60
N ALA A 131 -2.40 0.58 -14.54
CA ALA A 131 -3.10 0.04 -15.70
C ALA A 131 -3.24 1.07 -16.85
N VAL A 132 -3.46 2.35 -16.52
CA VAL A 132 -3.47 3.43 -17.52
C VAL A 132 -2.11 3.56 -18.20
N PHE A 133 -1.02 3.57 -17.43
CA PHE A 133 0.33 3.65 -18.01
C PHE A 133 0.74 2.40 -18.78
N ASP A 134 0.36 1.21 -18.32
CA ASP A 134 0.64 -0.07 -19.01
C ASP A 134 -0.01 -0.12 -20.39
N ALA A 135 -1.17 0.50 -20.56
CA ALA A 135 -1.88 0.62 -21.84
C ALA A 135 -1.25 1.63 -22.81
N LEU A 136 -0.33 2.51 -22.35
CA LEU A 136 0.33 3.47 -23.22
C LEU A 136 1.41 2.80 -24.09
N PRO A 137 1.69 3.34 -25.29
CA PRO A 137 2.89 3.02 -26.05
C PRO A 137 4.15 3.24 -25.20
N PRO A 138 5.20 2.39 -25.33
CA PRO A 138 6.38 2.46 -24.47
C PRO A 138 7.06 3.83 -24.40
N HIS A 139 7.07 4.59 -25.51
CA HIS A 139 7.68 5.92 -25.59
C HIS A 139 6.90 7.02 -24.83
N LEU A 140 5.66 6.76 -24.42
CA LEU A 140 4.83 7.68 -23.63
C LEU A 140 4.72 7.26 -22.16
N ARG A 141 5.29 6.11 -21.79
CA ARG A 141 5.24 5.65 -20.40
C ARG A 141 6.20 6.50 -19.55
N PRO A 142 5.77 6.93 -18.35
CA PRO A 142 6.68 7.59 -17.43
C PRO A 142 7.84 6.65 -17.12
N GLN A 143 9.06 7.18 -17.15
CA GLN A 143 10.23 6.46 -16.68
C GLN A 143 10.18 6.46 -15.15
N LEU A 144 9.52 5.46 -14.59
CA LEU A 144 9.52 5.26 -13.15
C LEU A 144 10.95 4.90 -12.71
N PRO A 145 11.44 5.46 -11.58
CA PRO A 145 12.67 4.97 -10.98
C PRO A 145 12.50 3.46 -10.78
N GLN A 146 13.43 2.67 -11.30
CA GLN A 146 13.35 1.22 -11.25
C GLN A 146 13.29 0.80 -9.77
N MET A 147 12.18 0.20 -9.34
CA MET A 147 12.15 -0.48 -8.05
C MET A 147 13.25 -1.55 -8.09
N PRO A 148 14.06 -1.68 -7.03
CA PRO A 148 15.01 -2.77 -6.96
C PRO A 148 14.25 -4.09 -7.15
N PRO A 149 14.77 -5.04 -7.94
CA PRO A 149 14.12 -6.32 -8.13
C PRO A 149 13.89 -6.97 -6.76
N PRO A 150 12.76 -7.69 -6.56
CA PRO A 150 12.53 -8.39 -5.31
C PRO A 150 13.75 -9.26 -5.00
N PRO A 151 14.19 -9.34 -3.72
CA PRO A 151 15.31 -10.17 -3.35
C PRO A 151 15.04 -11.58 -3.87
N GLN A 152 15.92 -12.05 -4.75
CA GLN A 152 15.86 -13.43 -5.21
C GLN A 152 16.08 -14.28 -3.97
N PHE A 153 15.03 -14.94 -3.47
CA PHE A 153 15.18 -15.98 -2.46
C PHE A 153 16.02 -17.08 -3.09
N ARG A 154 17.35 -16.96 -2.93
CA ARG A 154 18.30 -17.99 -3.31
C ARG A 154 18.10 -19.12 -2.31
N GLY A 155 17.22 -20.05 -2.64
CA GLY A 155 17.12 -21.32 -1.94
C GLY A 155 18.52 -21.92 -1.86
N GLY A 156 19.04 -22.08 -0.64
CA GLY A 156 20.40 -22.56 -0.44
C GLY A 156 20.95 -22.33 0.96
N MET A 157 20.59 -23.24 1.87
CA MET A 157 21.47 -23.78 2.91
C MET A 157 22.05 -22.80 3.94
N PHE A 158 21.39 -22.71 5.09
CA PHE A 158 21.97 -22.21 6.33
C PHE A 158 23.17 -23.09 6.71
N ILE A 159 24.39 -22.61 6.49
CA ILE A 159 25.54 -23.09 7.24
C ILE A 159 25.60 -22.22 8.49
N LEU A 160 25.11 -22.78 9.60
CA LEU A 160 25.33 -22.24 10.93
C LEU A 160 26.84 -22.24 11.17
N ASN A 161 27.42 -21.05 11.33
CA ASN A 161 28.69 -20.92 12.03
C ASN A 161 28.52 -19.79 13.04
N PHE A 162 28.23 -20.20 14.29
CA PHE A 162 28.39 -19.34 15.45
C PHE A 162 29.84 -19.49 15.94
N PRO A 163 30.49 -18.41 16.40
CA PRO A 163 31.68 -18.55 17.26
C PRO A 163 31.30 -19.13 18.63
#